data_AF-A0A0C2FXI3-F1
#
_entry.id   AF-A0A0C2FXI3-F1
#
_cell.length_a   1.000
_cell.length_b   1.000
_cell.length_c   1.000
_cell.angle_alpha   90.00
_cell.angle_beta   90.00
_cell.angle_gamma   90.00
#
_symmetry.space_group_name_H-M   'P 1'
#
loop_
_entity.id
_entity.type
_entity.pdbx_description
1 polymer ?
#
loop_
_entity_poly.entity_id
_entity_poly.type
_entity_poly.pdbx_seq_one_letter_code
_entity_poly.pdbx_strand_id
1 'polypeptide(L)'
;MKEMDRGENEELIVVSHKILHPEYFGFSDFTMGLNQLYAEDEQLLPPTDSRLRPDVRALENGDLDKAAAYKHELKKASCQTSLKHAHLQPFILGTKSTRH
;
A
#
# COMPACT_ATOMS: atom_id res chain seq x y z
N MET A 1 -17.89 -36.19 12.27
CA MET A 1 -17.49 -34.97 12.99
C MET A 1 -16.01 -34.78 12.76
N LYS A 2 -15.61 -33.75 12.01
CA LYS A 2 -14.19 -33.39 11.89
C LYS A 2 -13.96 -32.40 13.01
N GLU A 3 -13.23 -32.82 14.03
CA GLU A 3 -12.87 -31.96 15.15
C GLU A 3 -12.15 -30.73 14.56
N MET A 4 -12.75 -29.56 14.74
CA MET A 4 -12.11 -28.29 14.44
C MET A 4 -11.11 -28.08 15.56
N ASP A 5 -9.83 -28.10 15.18
CA ASP A 5 -8.74 -27.93 16.11
C ASP A 5 -8.94 -26.61 16.88
N ARG A 6 -8.68 -26.71 18.17
CA ARG A 6 -9.03 -25.68 19.16
C ARG A 6 -8.33 -24.40 18.76
N GLY A 7 -9.11 -23.33 18.67
CA GLY A 7 -8.68 -22.02 18.20
C GLY A 7 -7.34 -21.60 18.78
N GLU A 8 -6.30 -21.74 17.97
CA GLU A 8 -5.18 -20.83 18.06
C GLU A 8 -5.73 -19.51 17.53
N ASN A 9 -5.81 -18.51 18.41
CA ASN A 9 -6.04 -17.15 17.95
C ASN A 9 -4.84 -16.84 17.05
N GLU A 10 -5.01 -16.94 15.73
CA GLU A 10 -4.08 -16.33 14.79
C GLU A 10 -4.08 -14.84 15.13
N GLU A 11 -3.09 -14.42 15.90
CA GLU A 11 -2.93 -13.03 16.31
C GLU A 11 -2.52 -12.28 15.04
N LEU A 12 -3.55 -11.83 14.30
CA LEU A 12 -3.43 -11.34 12.92
C LEU A 12 -2.45 -10.15 12.80
N ILE A 13 -2.18 -9.49 13.92
CA ILE A 13 -1.05 -8.59 14.11
C ILE A 13 -0.60 -8.76 15.57
N VAL A 14 0.53 -9.43 15.81
CA VAL A 14 1.17 -9.39 17.13
C VAL A 14 1.62 -7.95 17.37
N VAL A 15 0.84 -7.16 18.10
CA VAL A 15 1.28 -5.84 18.59
C VAL A 15 2.22 -6.09 19.78
N SER A 16 3.36 -6.73 19.49
CA SER A 16 4.32 -7.10 20.52
C SER A 16 4.94 -5.84 21.11
N HIS A 17 5.16 -5.87 22.41
CA HIS A 17 5.47 -4.69 23.23
C HIS A 17 6.95 -4.25 23.15
N LYS A 18 7.51 -4.11 21.92
CA LYS A 18 8.81 -3.55 21.44
C LYS A 18 9.36 -4.46 20.32
N ILE A 19 9.84 -4.00 19.15
CA ILE A 19 10.78 -2.92 18.83
C ILE A 19 10.17 -2.01 17.76
N LEU A 20 10.28 -0.69 17.97
CA LEU A 20 9.94 0.34 16.99
C LEU A 20 11.24 0.97 16.53
N HIS A 21 11.34 1.35 15.26
CA HIS A 21 12.49 2.04 14.68
C HIS A 21 12.28 3.56 14.75
N PRO A 22 12.75 4.28 15.79
CA PRO A 22 12.44 5.70 16.01
C PRO A 22 12.95 6.62 14.90
N GLU A 23 14.03 6.24 14.22
CA GLU A 23 14.60 6.95 13.07
C GLU A 23 13.81 6.71 11.77
N TYR A 24 13.01 5.65 11.72
CA TYR A 24 12.13 5.29 10.60
C TYR A 24 10.66 5.39 11.04
N PHE A 25 10.27 6.57 11.51
CA PHE A 25 8.87 6.91 11.87
C PHE A 25 8.26 6.05 13.00
N GLY A 26 9.09 5.31 13.76
CA GLY A 26 8.62 4.39 14.78
C GLY A 26 7.96 3.14 14.19
N PHE A 27 8.34 2.71 12.99
CA PHE A 27 7.78 1.53 12.34
C PHE A 27 8.24 0.22 13.02
N SER A 28 7.38 -0.80 12.96
CA SER A 28 7.75 -2.18 13.30
C SER A 28 8.42 -2.85 12.10
N ASP A 29 9.08 -3.99 12.33
CA ASP A 29 9.68 -4.78 11.24
C ASP A 29 8.64 -5.21 10.18
N PHE A 30 7.42 -5.51 10.63
CA PHE A 30 6.31 -5.78 9.71
C PHE A 30 6.01 -4.58 8.81
N THR A 31 5.91 -3.38 9.38
CA THR A 31 5.64 -2.15 8.63
C THR A 31 6.80 -1.83 7.68
N MET A 32 8.05 -2.05 8.10
CA MET A 32 9.23 -1.90 7.24
C MET A 32 9.18 -2.81 6.00
N GLY A 33 8.61 -4.01 6.13
CA GLY A 33 8.45 -4.96 5.03
C GLY A 33 7.36 -4.63 4.01
N LEU A 34 6.37 -3.77 4.35
CA LEU A 34 5.20 -3.54 3.49
C LEU A 34 5.52 -2.94 2.12
N ASN A 35 6.55 -2.09 2.05
CA ASN A 35 6.91 -1.39 0.81
C ASN A 35 8.24 -1.87 0.19
N GLN A 36 8.77 -3.00 0.66
CA GLN A 36 9.95 -3.62 0.10
C GLN A 36 9.64 -4.16 -1.31
N LEU A 37 10.51 -3.87 -2.26
CA LEU A 37 10.36 -4.26 -3.66
C LEU A 37 11.65 -4.94 -4.12
N TYR A 38 11.55 -6.21 -4.53
CA TYR A 38 12.67 -6.95 -5.14
C TYR A 38 12.63 -6.80 -6.66
N ALA A 39 13.77 -7.00 -7.33
CA ALA A 39 13.86 -6.83 -8.78
C ALA A 39 12.96 -7.81 -9.54
N GLU A 40 12.71 -8.97 -8.94
CA GLU A 40 11.86 -10.03 -9.47
C GLU A 40 10.36 -9.68 -9.35
N ASP A 41 9.98 -8.83 -8.37
CA ASP A 41 8.60 -8.43 -8.15
C ASP A 41 8.09 -7.49 -9.24
N GLU A 42 8.95 -6.60 -9.77
CA GLU A 42 8.54 -5.55 -10.70
C GLU A 42 7.84 -6.10 -11.95
N GLN A 43 8.20 -7.31 -12.39
CA GLN A 43 7.60 -7.96 -13.54
C GLN A 43 6.25 -8.63 -13.24
N LEU A 44 5.96 -8.90 -11.96
CA LEU A 44 4.76 -9.61 -11.51
C LEU A 44 3.67 -8.67 -11.00
N LEU A 45 4.04 -7.48 -10.55
CA LEU A 45 3.10 -6.53 -9.95
C LEU A 45 2.27 -5.77 -10.98
N PRO A 46 1.00 -5.48 -10.67
CA PRO A 46 0.22 -4.57 -11.49
C PRO A 46 0.82 -3.16 -11.41
N PRO A 47 0.73 -2.35 -12.48
CA PRO A 47 1.27 -0.99 -12.51
C PRO A 47 0.62 -0.04 -11.48
N THR A 48 -0.49 -0.46 -10.85
CA THR A 48 -1.20 0.29 -9.81
C THR A 48 -0.80 -0.11 -8.38
N ASP A 49 0.13 -1.05 -8.19
CA ASP A 49 0.63 -1.43 -6.86
C ASP A 49 1.31 -0.24 -6.17
N SER A 50 1.17 -0.15 -4.84
CA SER A 50 1.72 0.97 -4.07
C SER A 50 3.24 1.01 -4.06
N ARG A 51 3.94 -0.12 -4.21
CA ARG A 51 5.41 -0.20 -4.21
C ARG A 51 6.04 0.49 -5.42
N LEU A 52 5.30 0.60 -6.51
CA LEU A 52 5.74 1.25 -7.74
C LEU A 52 5.57 2.78 -7.72
N ARG A 53 5.11 3.35 -6.60
CA ARG A 53 4.93 4.80 -6.45
C ARG A 53 6.27 5.53 -6.32
N PRO A 54 6.63 6.40 -7.29
CA PRO A 54 7.94 7.06 -7.31
C PRO A 54 8.10 8.12 -6.21
N ASP A 55 7.00 8.73 -5.74
CA ASP A 55 7.03 9.72 -4.66
C ASP A 55 7.41 9.09 -3.31
N VAL A 56 6.84 7.92 -3.00
CA VAL A 56 7.13 7.17 -1.78
C VAL A 56 8.56 6.61 -1.82
N ARG A 57 8.99 6.07 -2.97
CA ARG A 57 10.35 5.53 -3.10
C ARG A 57 11.44 6.60 -3.04
N ALA A 58 11.20 7.78 -3.62
CA ALA A 58 12.11 8.91 -3.47
C ALA A 58 12.24 9.36 -2.00
N LEU A 59 11.12 9.39 -1.27
CA LEU A 59 11.11 9.72 0.16
C LEU A 59 11.92 8.72 0.99
N GLU A 60 11.74 7.42 0.76
CA GLU A 60 12.48 6.38 1.47
C GLU A 60 14.00 6.40 1.18
N ASN A 61 14.40 6.83 -0.01
CA ASN A 61 15.81 7.04 -0.37
C ASN A 61 16.38 8.36 0.18
N GLY A 62 15.58 9.17 0.88
CA GLY A 62 15.97 10.46 1.47
C GLY A 62 15.97 11.64 0.49
N ASP A 63 15.46 11.47 -0.74
CA ASP A 63 15.40 12.53 -1.75
C ASP A 63 14.07 13.30 -1.64
N LEU A 64 14.03 14.26 -0.72
CA LEU A 64 12.82 15.03 -0.40
C LEU A 64 12.34 15.90 -1.57
N ASP A 65 13.27 16.46 -2.35
CA ASP A 65 12.95 17.34 -3.48
C ASP A 65 12.26 16.55 -4.60
N LYS A 66 12.81 15.39 -4.96
CA LYS A 66 12.17 14.50 -5.94
C LYS A 66 10.83 13.97 -5.43
N ALA A 67 10.75 13.59 -4.15
CA ALA A 67 9.50 13.12 -3.56
C ALA A 67 8.39 14.18 -3.65
N ALA A 68 8.70 15.44 -3.34
CA ALA A 68 7.75 16.54 -3.44
C ALA A 68 7.29 16.79 -4.88
N ALA A 69 8.22 16.75 -5.84
CA ALA A 69 7.92 16.92 -7.27
C ALA A 69 6.97 15.81 -7.77
N TYR A 70 7.32 14.53 -7.54
CA TYR A 70 6.48 13.40 -7.95
C TYR A 70 5.10 13.42 -7.30
N LYS A 71 5.01 13.75 -6.01
CA LYS A 71 3.73 13.87 -5.31
C LYS A 71 2.84 14.93 -5.95
N HIS A 72 3.41 16.07 -6.32
CA HIS A 72 2.68 17.16 -6.95
C HIS A 72 2.17 16.78 -8.34
N GLU A 73 3.00 16.11 -9.15
CA GLU A 73 2.62 15.61 -10.47
C GLU A 73 1.52 14.55 -10.41
N LEU A 74 1.66 13.55 -9.53
CA LEU A 74 0.64 12.51 -9.33
C LEU A 74 -0.70 13.10 -8.89
N LYS A 75 -0.69 14.07 -7.97
CA LYS A 75 -1.92 14.74 -7.52
C LYS A 75 -2.59 15.51 -8.66
N LYS A 76 -1.81 16.23 -9.48
CA LYS A 76 -2.32 16.95 -10.65
C LYS A 76 -2.96 16.00 -11.65
N ALA A 77 -2.29 14.90 -11.98
CA ALA A 77 -2.79 13.89 -12.91
C ALA A 77 -4.09 13.25 -12.38
N SER A 78 -4.12 12.83 -11.12
CA SER A 78 -5.32 12.27 -10.47
C SER A 78 -6.49 13.25 -10.47
N CYS A 79 -6.24 14.51 -10.10
CA CYS A 79 -7.25 15.57 -10.14
C CYS A 79 -7.79 15.79 -11.55
N GLN A 80 -6.92 15.87 -12.55
CA GLN A 80 -7.31 16.03 -13.95
C GLN A 80 -8.15 14.84 -14.45
N THR A 81 -7.81 13.62 -14.06
CA THR A 81 -8.60 12.43 -14.36
C THR A 81 -9.96 12.48 -13.67
N SER A 82 -10.04 12.92 -12.42
CA SER A 82 -11.32 13.09 -11.70
C SER A 82 -12.22 14.15 -12.36
N LEU A 83 -11.65 15.23 -12.91
CA LEU A 83 -12.38 16.24 -13.67
C LEU A 83 -12.89 15.72 -15.02
N LYS A 84 -12.11 14.85 -15.69
CA LYS A 84 -12.46 14.27 -17.00
C LYS A 84 -13.39 13.07 -16.89
N HIS A 85 -13.23 12.26 -15.84
CA HIS A 85 -13.91 11.00 -15.61
C HIS A 85 -14.40 10.97 -14.16
N ALA A 86 -15.63 11.40 -13.94
CA ALA A 86 -16.27 11.47 -12.62
C ALA A 86 -16.52 10.08 -11.98
N HIS A 87 -16.19 8.98 -12.68
CA HIS A 87 -16.59 7.64 -12.31
C HIS A 87 -15.46 6.62 -12.58
N LEU A 88 -14.43 6.66 -11.74
CA LEU A 88 -13.42 5.60 -11.66
C LEU A 88 -14.05 4.38 -10.99
N GLN A 89 -14.10 3.26 -11.69
CA GLN A 89 -14.58 2.00 -11.14
C GLN A 89 -13.42 1.19 -10.56
N PRO A 90 -13.59 0.58 -9.37
CA PRO A 90 -12.60 -0.36 -8.86
C PRO A 90 -12.48 -1.56 -9.81
N PHE A 91 -11.26 -1.91 -10.18
CA PHE A 91 -11.01 -2.99 -11.13
C PHE A 91 -11.20 -4.39 -10.50
N ILE A 92 -10.75 -4.56 -9.26
CA ILE A 92 -10.75 -5.86 -8.56
C ILE A 92 -12.04 -6.11 -7.79
N LEU A 93 -12.64 -5.08 -7.20
CA LEU A 93 -13.83 -5.19 -6.37
C LEU A 93 -15.09 -4.93 -7.20
N GLY A 94 -16.03 -5.87 -7.23
CA GLY A 94 -17.32 -5.68 -7.87
C GLY A 94 -18.26 -4.79 -7.05
N THR A 95 -19.09 -3.99 -7.72
CA THR A 95 -20.18 -3.26 -7.06
C THR A 95 -21.34 -4.22 -6.81
N LYS A 96 -21.72 -4.41 -5.53
CA LYS A 96 -22.93 -5.18 -5.20
C LYS A 96 -24.15 -4.33 -5.60
N SER A 97 -24.70 -4.58 -6.78
CA SER A 97 -25.92 -3.94 -7.25
C SER A 97 -27.12 -4.51 -6.47
N THR A 98 -27.55 -3.80 -5.43
CA THR A 98 -28.78 -4.10 -4.69
C THR A 98 -29.97 -3.74 -5.58
N ARG A 99 -30.54 -4.72 -6.29
CA ARG A 99 -31.88 -4.60 -6.87
C ARG A 99 -32.89 -4.99 -5.79
N HIS A 100 -33.76 -4.05 -5.43
CA HIS A 100 -34.99 -4.31 -4.67
C HIS A 100 -36.09 -4.80 -5.60
#